data_AF-A0A7V9BFJ2-F1
#
_entry.id   AF-A0A7V9BFJ2-F1
#
_cell.length_a   1.000
_cell.length_b   1.000
_cell.length_c   1.000
_cell.angle_alpha   90.00
_cell.angle_beta   90.00
_cell.angle_gamma   90.00
#
_symmetry.space_group_name_H-M   'P 1'
#
loop_
_entity.id
_entity.type
_entity.pdbx_description
1 polymer ?
#
loop_
_entity_poly.entity_id
_entity_poly.type
_entity_poly.pdbx_seq_one_letter_code
_entity_poly.pdbx_strand_id
1 'polypeptide(L)'
;MDAPEYAALTPDDLLDVVEERHIGWDAERESGIALHMVSALAVAGRIGLTAIGDTPLEASALYGELKQTLDGVAAKAAGISPSVLQSAARSDPAAAPRRA
;
A
#
# COMPACT_ATOMS: atom_id res chain seq x y z
N MET A 1 -6.65 -3.54 9.76
CA MET A 1 -7.44 -2.55 9.02
C MET A 1 -7.95 -3.22 7.74
N ASP A 2 -9.15 -2.88 7.28
CA ASP A 2 -9.83 -3.59 6.18
C ASP A 2 -10.76 -2.64 5.40
N ALA A 3 -10.66 -2.66 4.07
CA ALA A 3 -11.59 -2.02 3.14
C ALA A 3 -11.49 -2.68 1.75
N PRO A 4 -12.60 -2.92 1.02
CA PRO A 4 -12.55 -3.54 -0.30
C PRO A 4 -11.68 -2.78 -1.32
N GLU A 5 -11.67 -1.45 -1.25
CA GLU A 5 -10.93 -0.58 -2.16
C GLU A 5 -9.41 -0.72 -2.01
N TYR A 6 -8.94 -1.16 -0.85
CA TYR A 6 -7.51 -1.40 -0.61
C TYR A 6 -6.95 -2.53 -1.48
N ALA A 7 -7.80 -3.42 -1.99
CA ALA A 7 -7.38 -4.45 -2.94
C ALA A 7 -6.90 -3.86 -4.29
N ALA A 8 -7.17 -2.57 -4.56
CA ALA A 8 -6.64 -1.86 -5.71
C ALA A 8 -5.19 -1.38 -5.51
N LEU A 9 -4.66 -1.46 -4.29
CA LEU A 9 -3.31 -1.04 -3.92
C LEU A 9 -2.34 -2.21 -3.94
N THR A 10 -1.09 -1.90 -4.31
CA THR A 10 0.05 -2.80 -4.17
C THR A 10 0.72 -2.64 -2.80
N PRO A 11 1.50 -3.64 -2.35
CA PRO A 11 2.40 -3.49 -1.21
C PRO A 11 3.29 -2.24 -1.28
N ASP A 12 3.80 -1.91 -2.47
CA ASP A 12 4.70 -0.77 -2.65
C ASP A 12 3.95 0.55 -2.42
N ASP A 13 2.71 0.69 -2.92
CA ASP A 13 1.88 1.88 -2.65
C ASP A 13 1.68 2.12 -1.14
N LEU A 14 1.55 1.05 -0.35
CA LEU A 14 1.44 1.16 1.11
C LEU A 14 2.76 1.62 1.75
N LEU A 15 3.90 1.07 1.29
CA LEU A 15 5.22 1.43 1.82
C LEU A 15 5.56 2.89 1.47
N ASP A 16 5.26 3.32 0.24
CA ASP A 16 5.42 4.70 -0.20
C ASP A 16 4.60 5.67 0.68
N VAL A 17 3.34 5.33 0.99
CA VAL A 17 2.52 6.13 1.92
C VAL A 17 3.17 6.28 3.30
N VAL A 18 3.71 5.20 3.84
CA VAL A 18 4.34 5.21 5.18
C VAL A 18 5.64 6.03 5.17
N GLU A 19 6.42 5.92 4.10
CA GLU A 19 7.65 6.69 3.91
C GLU A 19 7.36 8.18 3.72
N GLU A 20 6.46 8.54 2.80
CA GLU A 20 6.10 9.93 2.47
C GLU A 20 5.48 10.68 3.66
N ARG A 21 4.78 9.97 4.54
CA ARG A 21 4.20 10.56 5.76
C ARG A 21 5.17 10.56 6.93
N HIS A 22 6.32 9.90 6.81
CA HIS A 22 7.30 9.73 7.89
C HIS A 22 6.69 9.13 9.16
N ILE A 23 5.77 8.17 9.00
CA ILE A 23 5.06 7.51 10.11
C ILE A 23 5.49 6.05 10.33
N GLY A 24 6.48 5.57 9.58
CA GLY A 24 7.04 4.24 9.75
C GLY A 24 7.69 4.05 11.13
N TRP A 25 7.93 2.79 11.50
CA TRP A 25 8.64 2.46 12.73
C TRP A 25 10.01 3.14 12.81
N ASP A 26 10.22 3.89 13.89
CA ASP A 26 11.47 4.52 14.29
C ASP A 26 12.03 3.76 15.50
N ALA A 27 13.21 3.14 15.32
CA ALA A 27 13.84 2.35 16.36
C ALA A 27 14.50 3.18 17.47
N GLU A 28 14.90 4.43 17.19
CA GLU A 28 15.48 5.31 18.21
C GLU A 28 14.39 5.89 19.12
N ARG A 29 13.23 6.19 18.52
CA ARG A 29 12.08 6.74 19.25
C ARG A 29 11.09 5.68 19.73
N GLU A 30 11.34 4.41 19.40
CA GLU A 30 10.48 3.26 19.70
C GLU A 30 8.98 3.52 19.39
N SER A 31 8.70 4.25 18.32
CA SER A 31 7.35 4.70 17.95
C SER A 31 7.15 4.70 16.44
N GLY A 32 5.89 4.78 16.01
CA GLY A 32 5.48 4.73 14.61
C GLY A 32 4.59 3.54 14.26
N ILE A 33 4.45 3.28 12.96
CA ILE A 33 3.66 2.17 12.43
C ILE A 33 4.56 0.97 12.14
N ALA A 34 4.29 -0.15 12.81
CA ALA A 34 4.84 -1.45 12.47
C ALA A 34 3.84 -2.22 11.60
N LEU A 35 4.17 -2.43 10.32
CA LEU A 35 3.33 -3.16 9.38
C LEU A 35 3.57 -4.68 9.49
N HIS A 36 2.51 -5.46 9.32
CA HIS A 36 2.59 -6.91 9.21
C HIS A 36 1.53 -7.47 8.26
N MET A 37 1.80 -8.63 7.67
CA MET A 37 0.90 -9.25 6.68
C MET A 37 0.62 -8.35 5.45
N VAL A 38 1.60 -7.56 5.01
CA VAL A 38 1.46 -6.60 3.90
C VAL A 38 0.92 -7.25 2.61
N SER A 39 1.30 -8.50 2.32
CA SER A 39 0.80 -9.24 1.15
C SER A 39 -0.71 -9.45 1.13
N ALA A 40 -1.40 -9.38 2.27
CA ALA A 40 -2.85 -9.51 2.34
C ALA A 40 -3.59 -8.28 1.76
N LEU A 41 -2.89 -7.16 1.55
CA LEU A 41 -3.46 -5.93 1.02
C LEU A 41 -4.02 -6.14 -0.39
N ALA A 42 -3.15 -6.53 -1.33
CA ALA A 42 -3.52 -6.70 -2.73
C ALA A 42 -4.46 -7.91 -2.96
N VAL A 43 -4.45 -8.91 -2.07
CA VAL A 43 -5.24 -10.15 -2.24
C VAL A 43 -6.61 -10.05 -1.57
N ALA A 44 -6.72 -9.31 -0.47
CA ALA A 44 -7.92 -9.34 0.37
C ALA A 44 -8.36 -7.96 0.89
N GLY A 45 -7.74 -6.86 0.46
CA GLY A 45 -8.05 -5.52 0.95
C GLY A 45 -7.72 -5.29 2.43
N ARG A 46 -6.84 -6.14 2.98
CA ARG A 46 -6.56 -6.19 4.42
C ARG A 46 -5.09 -5.93 4.73
N ILE A 47 -4.87 -5.15 5.77
CA ILE A 47 -3.53 -4.81 6.26
C ILE A 47 -3.49 -5.08 7.77
N GLY A 48 -2.43 -5.74 8.21
CA GLY A 48 -2.05 -5.83 9.61
C GLY A 48 -1.10 -4.69 9.98
N LEU A 49 -1.32 -4.06 11.12
CA LEU A 49 -0.41 -3.06 11.65
C LEU A 49 -0.55 -2.94 13.17
N THR A 50 0.50 -2.40 13.80
CA THR A 50 0.46 -1.89 15.16
C THR A 50 0.93 -0.43 15.16
N ALA A 51 0.12 0.47 15.71
CA ALA A 51 0.51 1.87 15.92
C ALA A 51 1.06 2.04 17.34
N ILE A 52 2.25 2.59 17.45
CA ILE A 52 3.01 2.70 18.70
C ILE A 52 3.34 4.17 18.93
N GLY A 53 3.01 4.68 20.12
CA GLY A 53 3.32 6.04 20.55
C GLY A 53 3.44 6.09 22.07
N ASP A 54 4.03 7.16 22.60
CA ASP A 54 4.28 7.32 24.05
C ASP A 54 2.96 7.49 24.82
N THR A 55 1.91 7.91 24.11
CA THR A 55 0.55 7.98 24.63
C THR A 55 -0.46 7.27 23.73
N PRO A 56 -1.61 6.82 24.27
CA PRO A 56 -2.70 6.28 23.47
C PRO A 56 -3.22 7.26 22.41
N LEU A 57 -3.14 8.56 22.67
CA LEU A 57 -3.55 9.61 21.74
C LEU A 57 -2.61 9.66 20.54
N GLU A 58 -1.31 9.61 20.76
CA GLU A 58 -0.30 9.58 19.68
C GLU A 58 -0.44 8.32 18.82
N ALA A 59 -0.57 7.15 19.44
CA ALA A 59 -0.79 5.90 18.71
C ALA A 59 -2.09 5.96 17.88
N SER A 60 -3.14 6.57 18.42
CA SER A 60 -4.41 6.77 17.69
C SER A 60 -4.26 7.76 16.53
N ALA A 61 -3.46 8.81 16.70
CA ALA A 61 -3.17 9.79 15.66
C ALA A 61 -2.41 9.14 14.50
N LEU A 62 -1.36 8.36 14.78
CA LEU A 62 -0.61 7.60 13.78
C LEU A 62 -1.52 6.64 12.99
N TYR A 63 -2.37 5.89 13.69
CA TYR A 63 -3.36 5.02 13.04
C TYR A 63 -4.31 5.81 12.13
N GLY A 64 -4.83 6.94 12.64
CA GLY A 64 -5.76 7.80 11.92
C GLY A 64 -5.14 8.40 10.65
N GLU A 65 -3.91 8.89 10.74
CA GLU A 65 -3.17 9.46 9.62
C GLU A 65 -2.92 8.45 8.50
N LEU A 66 -2.45 7.24 8.85
CA LEU A 66 -2.28 6.16 7.89
C LEU A 66 -3.61 5.79 7.24
N LYS A 67 -4.66 5.58 8.05
CA LYS A 67 -5.98 5.22 7.53
C LYS A 67 -6.50 6.25 6.53
N GLN A 68 -6.47 7.52 6.92
CA GLN A 68 -7.00 8.61 6.11
C GLN A 68 -6.22 8.75 4.79
N THR A 69 -4.90 8.61 4.84
CA THR A 69 -4.08 8.67 3.64
C THR A 69 -4.37 7.49 2.72
N LEU A 70 -4.42 6.27 3.26
CA LEU A 70 -4.67 5.06 2.50
C LEU A 70 -6.07 5.03 1.87
N ASP A 71 -7.10 5.48 2.59
CA ASP A 71 -8.46 5.69 2.05
C ASP A 71 -8.43 6.59 0.81
N GLY A 72 -7.67 7.69 0.88
CA GLY A 72 -7.54 8.66 -0.22
C GLY A 72 -6.80 8.09 -1.43
N VAL A 73 -5.73 7.32 -1.23
CA VAL A 73 -4.97 6.68 -2.32
C VAL A 73 -5.79 5.56 -2.96
N ALA A 74 -6.44 4.71 -2.14
CA ALA A 74 -7.29 3.63 -2.62
C ALA A 74 -8.48 4.13 -3.44
N ALA A 75 -9.16 5.20 -3.00
CA ALA A 75 -10.26 5.80 -3.75
C ALA A 75 -9.82 6.28 -5.14
N LYS A 76 -8.61 6.85 -5.26
CA LYS A 76 -8.03 7.27 -6.55
C LYS A 76 -7.68 6.06 -7.43
N ALA A 77 -7.04 5.05 -6.85
CA ALA A 77 -6.65 3.83 -7.58
C ALA A 77 -7.87 3.04 -8.09
N ALA A 78 -8.91 2.87 -7.26
CA ALA A 78 -10.14 2.17 -7.64
C ALA A 78 -10.93 2.89 -8.76
N GLY A 79 -10.82 4.22 -8.83
CA GLY A 79 -11.37 5.03 -9.94
C GLY A 79 -10.65 4.82 -11.27
N ILE A 80 -9.44 4.25 -11.27
CA ILE A 80 -8.64 3.91 -12.45
C ILE A 80 -8.73 2.39 -12.67
N SER A 81 -9.68 1.94 -13.50
CA SER A 81 -9.88 0.51 -13.75
C SER A 81 -8.59 -0.19 -14.25
N PRO A 82 -8.22 -1.37 -13.72
CA PRO A 82 -6.96 -2.08 -14.03
C PRO A 82 -6.85 -2.67 -15.45
N SER A 83 -7.83 -2.41 -16.33
CA SER A 83 -7.79 -2.82 -17.74
C SER A 83 -6.61 -2.19 -18.51
N VAL A 84 -6.14 -1.01 -18.09
CA VAL A 84 -5.09 -0.27 -18.81
C VAL A 84 -3.71 -0.89 -18.59
N LEU A 85 -3.42 -1.42 -17.41
CA LEU A 85 -2.10 -2.00 -17.07
C LEU A 85 -1.89 -3.41 -17.67
N GLN A 86 -2.95 -4.21 -17.84
CA GLN A 86 -2.85 -5.52 -18.51
C GLN A 86 -2.62 -5.41 -20.03
N SER A 87 -3.00 -4.29 -20.65
CA SER A 87 -2.76 -4.05 -22.09
C SER A 87 -1.29 -3.71 -22.37
N ALA A 88 -0.64 -2.96 -21.47
CA ALA A 88 0.77 -2.61 -21.60
C ALA A 88 1.70 -3.83 -21.48
N ALA A 89 1.38 -4.78 -20.60
CA ALA A 89 2.18 -5.99 -20.40
C ALA A 89 2.04 -7.06 -21.51
N ARG A 90 1.03 -6.97 -22.39
CA ARG A 90 0.82 -7.92 -23.51
C ARG A 90 1.49 -7.50 -24.82
N SER A 91 2.13 -6.33 -24.86
CA SER A 91 2.61 -5.71 -26.11
C SER A 91 4.11 -5.91 -26.38
N ASP A 92 4.70 -7.01 -25.92
CA ASP A 92 6.12 -7.33 -26.16
C ASP A 92 6.28 -8.48 -27.17
N PRO A 93 6.42 -8.21 -28.50
CA PRO A 93 6.57 -9.24 -29.53
C PRO A 93 8.05 -9.57 -29.77
N ALA A 94 8.70 -10.20 -28.80
CA ALA A 94 10.06 -10.72 -28.97
C ALA A 94 10.06 -12.21 -29.40
N ALA A 95 9.60 -12.51 -30.62
CA ALA A 95 9.86 -13.80 -31.26
C ALA A 95 9.62 -13.77 -32.78
N ALA A 96 10.57 -13.23 -33.55
CA ALA A 96 10.68 -13.52 -34.98
C ALA A 96 11.94 -14.40 -35.22
N PRO A 97 11.81 -15.60 -35.83
CA PRO A 97 12.97 -16.43 -36.11
C PRO A 97 13.73 -15.88 -37.32
N ARG A 98 15.05 -15.68 -37.18
CA ARG A 98 15.94 -15.39 -38.32
C ARG A 98 16.05 -16.66 -39.17
N ARG A 99 15.61 -16.59 -40.43
CA ARG A 99 15.81 -17.66 -41.42
C ARG A 99 17.31 -17.77 -41.74
N ALA A 100 17.81 -19.00 -41.72
CA ALA A 100 19.12 -19.39 -42.27
C ALA A 100 19.06 -19.47 -43.80
#